data_AF-A0A6S7JVR8-F1
#
_entry.id   AF-A0A6S7JVR8-F1
#
_cell.length_a   1.000
_cell.length_b   1.000
_cell.length_c   1.000
_cell.angle_alpha   90.00
_cell.angle_beta   90.00
_cell.angle_gamma   90.00
#
_symmetry.space_group_name_H-M   'P 1'
#
loop_
_entity.id
_entity.type
_entity.pdbx_description
1 polymer ?
#
loop_
_entity_poly.entity_id
_entity_poly.type
_entity_poly.pdbx_seq_one_letter_code
_entity_poly.pdbx_strand_id
1 'polypeptide(L)'
;AEVCAVDVSCWLHKALAVSYKEFGDDRRQRSKYRENATYFTILGDEIAACKESLGKSCRKLIVICCERDIPYIMAPYEADAQITFLVNKGYADFTVSEDSDLLAYQCKKVLFKLETNGTDKFTDMCIAAGCDYLDNIRGIGINKAKKIVSENETYLNVLQTLKFAPAAYSKCFEQARMVFHFQTVIDPSICETVPLTNGDTIVA
;
A
#
# COMPACT_ATOMS: atom_id res chain seq x y z
N ALA A 1 6.19 -17.14 8.05
CA ALA A 1 6.28 -15.94 7.18
C ALA A 1 4.87 -15.65 6.72
N GLU A 2 4.39 -14.42 6.89
CA GLU A 2 3.06 -14.02 6.41
C GLU A 2 3.12 -13.75 4.90
N VAL A 3 2.09 -14.14 4.17
CA VAL A 3 1.98 -14.00 2.72
C VAL A 3 0.93 -12.95 2.39
N CYS A 4 1.34 -11.91 1.66
CA CYS A 4 0.44 -10.85 1.19
C CYS A 4 0.09 -11.04 -0.29
N ALA A 5 -1.20 -11.03 -0.62
CA ALA A 5 -1.66 -10.91 -2.00
C ALA A 5 -1.75 -9.41 -2.36
N VAL A 6 -1.11 -9.00 -3.46
CA VAL A 6 -1.09 -7.60 -3.89
C VAL A 6 -1.72 -7.48 -5.26
N ASP A 7 -2.71 -6.60 -5.37
CA ASP A 7 -3.20 -6.21 -6.70
C ASP A 7 -2.21 -5.23 -7.34
N VAL A 8 -1.42 -5.75 -8.27
CA VAL A 8 -0.42 -4.95 -8.97
C VAL A 8 -1.09 -3.92 -9.88
N SER A 9 -2.32 -4.13 -10.35
CA SER A 9 -3.02 -3.25 -11.28
C SER A 9 -3.42 -1.91 -10.65
N CYS A 10 -3.90 -1.90 -9.39
CA CYS A 10 -4.23 -0.67 -8.67
C CYS A 10 -2.97 0.18 -8.40
N TRP A 11 -1.84 -0.49 -8.14
CA TRP A 11 -0.57 0.16 -7.81
C TRP A 11 0.26 0.53 -9.05
N LEU A 12 0.02 -0.15 -10.17
CA LEU A 12 0.59 0.15 -11.47
C LEU A 12 0.28 1.58 -11.89
N HIS A 13 -0.91 2.12 -11.60
CA HIS A 13 -1.23 3.52 -11.94
C HIS A 13 -0.35 4.53 -11.19
N LYS A 14 0.05 4.24 -9.94
CA LYS A 14 0.94 5.10 -9.14
C LYS A 14 2.42 4.92 -9.51
N ALA A 15 2.87 3.68 -9.73
CA ALA A 15 4.23 3.40 -10.20
C ALA A 15 4.46 3.85 -11.66
N LEU A 16 3.44 3.73 -12.52
CA LEU A 16 3.46 4.23 -13.89
C LEU A 16 3.42 5.74 -13.95
N ALA A 17 2.79 6.46 -13.02
CA ALA A 17 2.86 7.93 -13.02
C ALA A 17 4.30 8.45 -12.90
N VAL A 18 5.18 7.70 -12.22
CA VAL A 18 6.61 7.98 -12.12
C VAL A 18 7.36 7.63 -13.42
N SER A 19 6.93 6.59 -14.15
CA SER A 19 7.57 6.13 -15.41
C SER A 19 6.97 6.73 -16.70
N TYR A 20 5.74 7.26 -16.67
CA TYR A 20 4.99 7.77 -17.84
C TYR A 20 5.61 9.03 -18.44
N LYS A 21 6.42 9.76 -17.67
CA LYS A 21 7.18 10.90 -18.18
C LYS A 21 8.28 10.49 -19.16
N GLU A 22 8.68 9.23 -19.22
CA GLU A 22 9.85 8.82 -20.00
C GLU A 22 9.55 8.09 -21.33
N PHE A 23 8.36 7.48 -21.55
CA PHE A 23 8.29 6.44 -22.59
C PHE A 23 7.17 6.44 -23.64
N GLY A 24 6.18 7.33 -23.61
CA GLY A 24 5.21 7.50 -24.72
C GLY A 24 4.29 6.31 -25.03
N ASP A 25 3.09 6.58 -25.57
CA ASP A 25 2.08 5.58 -25.94
C ASP A 25 2.08 5.35 -27.45
N ASP A 26 2.34 4.11 -27.90
CA ASP A 26 2.30 3.74 -29.33
C ASP A 26 1.15 2.76 -29.61
N ARG A 27 0.06 3.30 -30.16
CA ARG A 27 -1.19 2.60 -30.48
C ARG A 27 -1.03 1.50 -31.53
N ARG A 28 0.02 1.52 -32.37
CA ARG A 28 0.21 0.53 -33.46
C ARG A 28 0.48 -0.88 -32.96
N GLN A 29 1.06 -1.05 -31.77
CA GLN A 29 1.48 -2.38 -31.32
C GLN A 29 0.32 -3.23 -30.76
N ARG A 30 -0.84 -2.63 -30.44
CA ARG A 30 -2.00 -3.35 -29.87
C ARG A 30 -2.61 -4.39 -30.81
N SER A 31 -2.61 -4.16 -32.13
CA SER A 31 -3.13 -5.12 -33.12
C SER A 31 -2.27 -6.39 -33.16
N LYS A 32 -0.95 -6.21 -33.19
CA LYS A 32 0.02 -7.29 -33.27
C LYS A 32 -0.03 -8.21 -32.03
N TYR A 33 -0.23 -7.63 -30.85
CA TYR A 33 -0.37 -8.40 -29.60
C TYR A 33 -1.68 -9.19 -29.55
N ARG A 34 -2.77 -8.65 -30.12
CA ARG A 34 -4.04 -9.39 -30.24
C ARG A 34 -3.92 -10.58 -31.19
N GLU A 35 -3.23 -10.39 -32.32
CA GLU A 35 -2.95 -11.46 -33.28
C GLU A 35 -2.09 -12.58 -32.65
N ASN A 36 -1.02 -12.22 -31.94
CA ASN A 36 -0.17 -13.19 -31.23
C ASN A 36 -0.93 -13.93 -30.11
N ALA A 37 -1.73 -13.22 -29.32
CA ALA A 37 -2.56 -13.86 -28.29
C ALA A 37 -3.50 -14.91 -28.91
N THR A 38 -4.15 -14.56 -30.02
CA THR A 38 -5.04 -15.47 -30.75
C THR A 38 -4.29 -16.69 -31.27
N TYR A 39 -3.06 -16.50 -31.78
CA TYR A 39 -2.20 -17.60 -32.24
C TYR A 39 -1.88 -18.61 -31.13
N PHE A 40 -1.50 -18.15 -29.94
CA PHE A 40 -1.20 -19.04 -28.82
C PHE A 40 -2.45 -19.73 -28.27
N THR A 41 -3.62 -19.07 -28.30
CA THR A 41 -4.90 -19.71 -27.97
C THR A 41 -5.20 -20.87 -28.91
N ILE A 42 -4.98 -20.70 -30.22
CA ILE A 42 -5.18 -21.75 -31.23
C ILE A 42 -4.24 -22.95 -30.97
N LEU A 43 -3.04 -22.69 -30.47
CA LEU A 43 -2.07 -23.73 -30.12
C LEU A 43 -2.34 -24.42 -28.77
N GLY A 44 -3.32 -23.96 -27.99
CA GLY A 44 -3.61 -24.49 -26.66
C GLY A 44 -2.60 -24.06 -25.58
N ASP A 45 -1.74 -23.09 -25.86
CA ASP A 45 -0.81 -22.51 -24.88
C ASP A 45 -1.47 -21.29 -24.21
N GLU A 46 -2.36 -21.56 -23.26
CA GLU A 46 -3.14 -20.54 -22.56
C GLU A 46 -2.25 -19.55 -21.80
N ILE A 47 -1.08 -19.98 -21.33
CA ILE A 47 -0.13 -19.13 -20.60
C ILE A 47 0.52 -18.14 -21.57
N ALA A 48 0.98 -18.59 -22.73
CA ALA A 48 1.55 -17.72 -23.75
C ALA A 48 0.50 -16.75 -24.33
N ALA A 49 -0.73 -17.25 -24.55
CA ALA A 49 -1.85 -16.43 -25.01
C ALA A 49 -2.21 -15.32 -24.01
N CYS A 50 -2.25 -15.65 -22.72
CA CYS A 50 -2.45 -14.69 -21.64
C CYS A 50 -1.33 -13.63 -21.64
N LYS A 51 -0.06 -14.03 -21.72
CA LYS A 51 1.09 -13.11 -21.76
C LYS A 51 1.06 -12.14 -22.94
N GLU A 52 0.63 -12.59 -24.11
CA GLU A 52 0.50 -11.73 -25.30
C GLU A 52 -0.71 -10.78 -25.22
N SER A 53 -1.78 -11.20 -24.54
CA SER A 53 -2.98 -10.37 -24.32
C SER A 53 -2.73 -9.20 -23.37
N LEU A 54 -1.67 -9.26 -22.56
CA LEU A 54 -1.33 -8.23 -21.59
C LEU A 54 -0.81 -6.95 -22.23
N GLY A 55 -1.10 -5.82 -21.57
CA GLY A 55 -0.49 -4.54 -21.90
C GLY A 55 1.05 -4.58 -21.73
N LYS A 56 1.75 -3.70 -22.44
CA LYS A 56 3.23 -3.58 -22.37
C LYS A 56 3.75 -3.48 -20.94
N SER A 57 3.06 -2.73 -20.09
CA SER A 57 3.45 -2.51 -18.69
C SER A 57 3.39 -3.79 -17.85
N CYS A 58 2.34 -4.61 -18.01
CA CYS A 58 2.21 -5.87 -17.27
C CYS A 58 3.27 -6.89 -17.69
N ARG A 59 3.63 -6.96 -18.99
CA ARG A 59 4.72 -7.83 -19.45
C ARG A 59 6.07 -7.48 -18.83
N LYS A 60 6.40 -6.20 -18.74
CA LYS A 60 7.66 -5.75 -18.10
C LYS A 60 7.70 -6.16 -16.63
N LEU A 61 6.58 -6.04 -15.92
CA LEU A 61 6.51 -6.46 -14.52
C LEU A 61 6.70 -7.95 -14.33
N ILE A 62 6.11 -8.78 -15.18
CA ILE A 62 6.35 -10.24 -15.14
C ILE A 62 7.84 -10.55 -15.29
N VAL A 63 8.52 -9.87 -16.21
CA VAL A 63 9.99 -10.02 -16.36
C VAL A 63 10.72 -9.65 -15.08
N ILE A 64 10.39 -8.50 -14.47
CA ILE A 64 11.00 -8.07 -13.20
C ILE A 64 10.72 -9.07 -12.07
N CYS A 65 9.49 -9.60 -11.98
CA CYS A 65 9.15 -10.62 -10.99
C CYS A 65 9.98 -11.89 -11.19
N CYS A 66 10.13 -12.36 -12.44
CA CYS A 66 11.00 -13.49 -12.75
C CYS A 66 12.47 -13.21 -12.41
N GLU A 67 13.00 -12.04 -12.76
CA GLU A 67 14.40 -11.66 -12.49
C GLU A 67 14.71 -11.55 -10.99
N ARG A 68 13.71 -11.17 -10.18
CA ARG A 68 13.85 -10.97 -8.73
C ARG A 68 13.36 -12.17 -7.90
N ASP A 69 13.00 -13.27 -8.54
CA ASP A 69 12.43 -14.46 -7.90
C ASP A 69 11.19 -14.13 -7.02
N ILE A 70 10.35 -13.21 -7.52
CA ILE A 70 9.10 -12.80 -6.86
C ILE A 70 7.96 -13.65 -7.43
N PRO A 71 7.25 -14.44 -6.61
CA PRO A 71 6.10 -15.21 -7.05
C PRO A 71 5.00 -14.30 -7.61
N TYR A 72 4.42 -14.67 -8.74
CA TYR A 72 3.28 -13.98 -9.34
C TYR A 72 2.24 -14.97 -9.84
N ILE A 73 0.98 -14.53 -9.86
CA ILE A 73 -0.15 -15.29 -10.40
C ILE A 73 -0.84 -14.39 -11.42
N MET A 74 -1.13 -14.96 -12.59
CA MET A 74 -2.00 -14.34 -13.58
C MET A 74 -3.44 -14.74 -13.28
N ALA A 75 -4.26 -13.79 -12.86
CA ALA A 75 -5.70 -14.05 -12.74
C ALA A 75 -6.29 -14.31 -14.15
N PRO A 76 -7.21 -15.27 -14.30
CA PRO A 76 -7.84 -15.53 -15.60
C PRO A 76 -8.78 -14.39 -16.04
N TYR A 77 -9.31 -13.64 -15.07
CA TYR A 77 -10.21 -12.50 -15.28
C TYR A 77 -9.83 -11.38 -14.28
N GLU A 78 -10.71 -11.04 -13.34
CA GLU A 78 -10.47 -9.99 -12.34
C GLU A 78 -9.48 -10.44 -11.26
N ALA A 79 -8.49 -9.58 -10.98
CA ALA A 79 -7.51 -9.80 -9.93
C ALA A 79 -8.18 -9.85 -8.54
N ASP A 80 -9.18 -9.00 -8.29
CA ASP A 80 -9.93 -8.97 -7.03
C ASP A 80 -10.54 -10.33 -6.65
N ALA A 81 -11.14 -11.02 -7.63
CA ALA A 81 -11.73 -12.34 -7.41
C ALA A 81 -10.67 -13.38 -7.07
N GLN A 82 -9.54 -13.36 -7.80
CA GLN A 82 -8.42 -14.28 -7.58
C GLN A 82 -7.75 -14.04 -6.21
N ILE A 83 -7.51 -12.78 -5.86
CA ILE A 83 -6.96 -12.37 -4.57
C ILE A 83 -7.87 -12.79 -3.43
N THR A 84 -9.18 -12.54 -3.57
CA THR A 84 -10.18 -12.93 -2.57
C THR A 84 -10.17 -14.44 -2.35
N PHE A 85 -10.08 -15.23 -3.42
CA PHE A 85 -9.96 -16.69 -3.30
C PHE A 85 -8.71 -17.10 -2.51
N LEU A 86 -7.55 -16.50 -2.81
CA LEU A 86 -6.29 -16.80 -2.14
C LEU A 86 -6.36 -16.50 -0.63
N VAL A 87 -6.86 -15.31 -0.27
CA VAL A 87 -7.00 -14.91 1.13
C VAL A 87 -8.02 -15.80 1.86
N ASN A 88 -9.17 -16.06 1.25
CA ASN A 88 -10.24 -16.80 1.91
C ASN A 88 -9.92 -18.28 2.13
N LYS A 89 -9.07 -18.87 1.28
CA LYS A 89 -8.57 -20.26 1.38
C LYS A 89 -7.31 -20.39 2.22
N GLY A 90 -6.69 -19.29 2.63
CA GLY A 90 -5.46 -19.29 3.44
C GLY A 90 -4.17 -19.52 2.64
N TYR A 91 -4.19 -19.30 1.32
CA TYR A 91 -2.96 -19.21 0.53
C TYR A 91 -2.24 -17.86 0.72
N ALA A 92 -3.00 -16.82 1.07
CA ALA A 92 -2.49 -15.53 1.53
C ALA A 92 -3.13 -15.18 2.89
N ASP A 93 -2.39 -14.52 3.75
CA ASP A 93 -2.85 -14.12 5.09
C ASP A 93 -3.72 -12.88 5.03
N PHE A 94 -3.45 -11.96 4.11
CA PHE A 94 -4.21 -10.74 3.86
C PHE A 94 -3.93 -10.22 2.44
N THR A 95 -4.70 -9.23 2.01
CA THR A 95 -4.47 -8.53 0.74
C THR A 95 -4.26 -7.04 0.94
N VAL A 96 -3.42 -6.44 0.09
CA VAL A 96 -3.25 -4.99 -0.02
C VAL A 96 -3.79 -4.54 -1.37
N SER A 97 -4.78 -3.66 -1.36
CA SER A 97 -5.35 -3.06 -2.56
C SER A 97 -5.99 -1.70 -2.26
N GLU A 98 -6.18 -0.87 -3.26
CA GLU A 98 -6.99 0.34 -3.16
C GLU A 98 -8.45 0.12 -3.59
N ASP A 99 -8.72 -0.99 -4.28
CA ASP A 99 -10.01 -1.28 -4.89
C ASP A 99 -10.97 -1.91 -3.88
N SER A 100 -12.06 -1.19 -3.61
CA SER A 100 -13.09 -1.60 -2.66
C SER A 100 -13.84 -2.86 -3.08
N ASP A 101 -13.71 -3.29 -4.33
CA ASP A 101 -14.43 -4.42 -4.92
C ASP A 101 -14.08 -5.75 -4.25
N LEU A 102 -12.89 -5.84 -3.63
CA LEU A 102 -12.51 -6.95 -2.75
C LEU A 102 -13.53 -7.19 -1.61
N LEU A 103 -14.18 -6.13 -1.12
CA LEU A 103 -15.24 -6.28 -0.11
C LEU A 103 -16.50 -6.90 -0.72
N ALA A 104 -16.85 -6.54 -1.96
CA ALA A 104 -17.99 -7.12 -2.66
C ALA A 104 -17.79 -8.61 -2.96
N TYR A 105 -16.55 -9.01 -3.26
CA TYR A 105 -16.16 -10.43 -3.35
C TYR A 105 -16.05 -11.15 -2.00
N GLN A 106 -16.26 -10.45 -0.88
CA GLN A 106 -16.19 -10.97 0.49
C GLN A 106 -14.78 -11.43 0.90
N CYS A 107 -13.76 -10.65 0.55
CA CYS A 107 -12.42 -10.88 1.04
C CYS A 107 -12.34 -10.64 2.56
N LYS A 108 -11.87 -11.64 3.31
CA LYS A 108 -11.89 -11.62 4.79
C LYS A 108 -10.94 -10.61 5.42
N LYS A 109 -9.80 -10.34 4.78
CA LYS A 109 -8.70 -9.55 5.36
C LYS A 109 -8.10 -8.63 4.30
N VAL A 110 -8.58 -7.40 4.26
CA VAL A 110 -8.17 -6.39 3.27
C VAL A 110 -7.53 -5.19 3.98
N LEU A 111 -6.35 -4.80 3.53
CA LEU A 111 -5.68 -3.57 3.93
C LEU A 111 -5.80 -2.56 2.80
N PHE A 112 -6.58 -1.50 3.04
CA PHE A 112 -6.78 -0.41 2.08
C PHE A 112 -5.74 0.68 2.22
N LYS A 113 -5.35 1.29 1.08
CA LYS A 113 -4.55 2.53 1.02
C LYS A 113 -3.28 2.45 1.88
N LEU A 114 -2.52 1.37 1.71
CA LEU A 114 -1.18 1.33 2.26
C LEU A 114 -0.37 2.41 1.55
N GLU A 115 0.11 3.43 2.26
CA GLU A 115 1.03 4.42 1.69
C GLU A 115 2.47 3.94 1.95
N THR A 116 3.27 3.77 0.89
CA THR A 116 4.66 3.29 0.97
C THR A 116 5.67 4.37 1.38
N ASN A 117 5.21 5.56 1.75
CA ASN A 117 6.05 6.72 2.00
C ASN A 117 6.13 7.02 3.50
N GLY A 118 6.98 6.27 4.21
CA GLY A 118 7.37 6.56 5.60
C GLY A 118 6.28 6.23 6.61
N THR A 119 6.61 5.32 7.51
CA THR A 119 5.78 4.61 8.51
C THR A 119 4.88 5.46 9.42
N ASP A 120 4.93 6.79 9.35
CA ASP A 120 4.41 7.65 10.41
C ASP A 120 3.33 8.61 9.94
N LYS A 121 3.07 8.76 8.63
CA LYS A 121 2.04 9.71 8.15
C LYS A 121 0.62 9.35 8.60
N PHE A 122 0.29 8.06 8.61
CA PHE A 122 -1.01 7.62 9.10
C PHE A 122 -1.16 7.87 10.60
N THR A 123 -0.13 7.51 11.36
CA THR A 123 -0.03 7.76 12.81
C THR A 123 -0.12 9.26 13.11
N ASP A 124 0.63 10.09 12.38
CA ASP A 124 0.63 11.54 12.50
C ASP A 124 -0.75 12.13 12.19
N MET A 125 -1.43 11.62 11.16
CA MET A 125 -2.80 12.02 10.83
C MET A 125 -3.77 11.68 11.97
N CYS A 126 -3.66 10.50 12.58
CA CYS A 126 -4.48 10.09 13.70
C CYS A 126 -4.23 10.96 14.95
N ILE A 127 -2.96 11.18 15.31
CA ILE A 127 -2.61 12.06 16.44
C ILE A 127 -3.11 13.50 16.17
N ALA A 128 -2.95 13.99 14.94
CA ALA A 128 -3.39 15.34 14.54
C ALA A 128 -4.91 15.51 14.56
N ALA A 129 -5.67 14.46 14.24
CA ALA A 129 -7.12 14.45 14.30
C ALA A 129 -7.66 14.34 15.74
N GLY A 130 -6.78 13.99 16.69
CA GLY A 130 -7.06 13.80 18.11
C GLY A 130 -7.05 12.33 18.49
N CYS A 131 -6.38 12.01 19.59
CA CYS A 131 -6.29 10.67 20.16
C CYS A 131 -6.24 10.74 21.70
N ASP A 132 -6.27 9.58 22.35
CA ASP A 132 -6.27 9.49 23.82
C ASP A 132 -5.00 10.09 24.47
N TYR A 133 -3.90 10.19 23.72
CA TYR A 133 -2.63 10.75 24.20
C TYR A 133 -2.47 12.25 23.92
N LEU A 134 -3.26 12.79 23.00
CA LEU A 134 -3.20 14.20 22.60
C LEU A 134 -4.53 14.64 21.96
N ASP A 135 -5.18 15.60 22.60
CA ASP A 135 -6.34 16.30 22.03
C ASP A 135 -5.97 17.01 20.73
N ASN A 136 -6.91 17.07 19.79
CA ASN A 136 -6.67 17.83 18.57
C ASN A 136 -6.61 19.34 18.81
N ILE A 137 -5.95 20.05 17.88
CA ILE A 137 -6.08 21.50 17.81
C ILE A 137 -7.50 21.82 17.36
N ARG A 138 -8.16 22.72 18.09
CA ARG A 138 -9.54 23.15 17.81
C ARG A 138 -9.72 23.49 16.32
N GLY A 139 -10.64 22.78 15.68
CA GLY A 139 -10.97 22.99 14.26
C GLY A 139 -10.14 22.15 13.29
N ILE A 140 -9.26 21.27 13.77
CA ILE A 140 -8.56 20.24 13.00
C ILE A 140 -9.16 18.86 13.33
N GLY A 141 -10.02 18.37 12.45
CA GLY A 141 -10.48 16.98 12.48
C GLY A 141 -9.83 16.15 11.37
N ILE A 142 -10.23 14.88 11.25
CA ILE A 142 -9.57 13.88 10.38
C ILE A 142 -9.36 14.33 8.93
N ASN A 143 -10.35 15.01 8.32
CA ASN A 143 -10.23 15.48 6.93
C ASN A 143 -9.16 16.57 6.76
N LYS A 144 -9.04 17.50 7.73
CA LYS A 144 -8.00 18.54 7.70
C LYS A 144 -6.64 17.98 8.11
N ALA A 145 -6.60 17.08 9.09
CA ALA A 145 -5.39 16.36 9.48
C ALA A 145 -4.80 15.61 8.28
N LYS A 146 -5.63 14.87 7.53
CA LYS A 146 -5.22 14.18 6.31
C LYS A 146 -4.58 15.15 5.31
N LYS A 147 -5.27 16.27 5.03
CA LYS A 147 -4.76 17.29 4.09
C LYS A 147 -3.40 17.82 4.53
N ILE A 148 -3.30 18.20 5.80
CA ILE A 148 -2.07 18.72 6.44
C ILE A 148 -0.91 17.74 6.30
N VAL A 149 -1.13 16.47 6.62
CA VAL A 149 -0.09 15.42 6.60
C VAL A 149 0.25 14.98 5.17
N SER A 150 -0.71 15.01 4.25
CA SER A 150 -0.45 14.68 2.84
C SER A 150 0.32 15.77 2.08
N GLU A 151 0.16 17.04 2.47
CA GLU A 151 0.75 18.20 1.77
C GLU A 151 2.14 18.60 2.31
N ASN A 152 2.54 18.13 3.50
CA ASN A 152 3.79 18.52 4.14
C ASN A 152 4.65 17.30 4.46
N GLU A 153 5.94 17.35 4.12
CA GLU A 153 6.89 16.26 4.40
C GLU A 153 7.14 16.07 5.90
N THR A 154 6.92 17.09 6.72
CA THR A 154 7.12 17.02 8.17
C THR A 154 6.00 17.77 8.88
N TYR A 155 5.19 17.05 9.66
CA TYR A 155 4.06 17.62 10.41
C TYR A 155 4.49 18.75 11.38
N LEU A 156 5.74 18.69 11.87
CA LEU A 156 6.36 19.74 12.71
C LEU A 156 6.38 21.12 12.04
N ASN A 157 6.57 21.20 10.72
CA ASN A 157 6.57 22.48 9.99
C ASN A 157 5.16 23.08 9.94
N VAL A 158 4.11 22.25 9.97
CA VAL A 158 2.73 22.71 9.95
C VAL A 158 2.31 23.24 11.32
N LEU A 159 2.71 22.57 12.40
CA LEU A 159 2.44 23.03 13.76
C LEU A 159 3.01 24.43 14.03
N GLN A 160 4.19 24.75 13.49
CA GLN A 160 4.79 26.08 13.62
C GLN A 160 4.00 27.19 12.90
N THR A 161 3.19 26.85 11.89
CA THR A 161 2.37 27.82 11.14
C THR A 161 1.00 28.08 11.76
N LEU A 162 0.55 27.22 12.69
CA LEU A 162 -0.76 27.35 13.34
C LEU A 162 -0.67 28.32 14.54
N LYS A 163 -1.04 29.59 14.31
CA LYS A 163 -1.07 30.67 15.33
C LYS A 163 -1.84 30.35 16.62
N PHE A 164 -2.71 29.34 16.60
CA PHE A 164 -3.59 28.97 17.70
C PHE A 164 -3.20 27.66 18.39
N ALA A 165 -2.11 27.01 17.96
CA ALA A 165 -1.62 25.78 18.59
C ALA A 165 -1.02 26.09 19.98
N PRO A 166 -1.27 25.26 21.01
CA PRO A 166 -0.56 25.37 22.28
C PRO A 166 0.96 25.30 22.07
N ALA A 167 1.74 26.11 22.80
CA ALA A 167 3.19 26.16 22.65
C ALA A 167 3.88 24.80 22.89
N ALA A 168 3.29 23.95 23.74
CA ALA A 168 3.80 22.61 24.05
C ALA A 168 3.29 21.51 23.09
N TYR A 169 2.38 21.83 22.15
CA TYR A 169 1.70 20.82 21.33
C TYR A 169 2.69 19.98 20.52
N SER A 170 3.74 20.58 19.95
CA SER A 170 4.77 19.85 19.21
C SER A 170 5.47 18.79 20.06
N LYS A 171 5.82 19.13 21.31
CA LYS A 171 6.44 18.18 22.25
C LYS A 171 5.47 17.06 22.63
N CYS A 172 4.21 17.40 22.91
CA CYS A 172 3.19 16.40 23.24
C CYS A 172 2.86 15.50 22.04
N PHE A 173 2.92 16.03 20.83
CA PHE A 173 2.71 15.26 19.60
C PHE A 173 3.82 14.23 19.41
N GLU A 174 5.08 14.63 19.55
CA GLU A 174 6.19 13.68 19.52
C GLU A 174 6.07 12.64 20.64
N GLN A 175 5.65 13.03 21.84
CA GLN A 175 5.39 12.06 22.91
C GLN A 175 4.28 11.06 22.53
N ALA A 176 3.17 11.51 21.97
CA ALA A 176 2.10 10.64 21.50
C ALA A 176 2.61 9.67 20.41
N ARG A 177 3.42 10.17 19.47
CA ARG A 177 4.06 9.35 18.44
C ARG A 177 4.97 8.29 19.07
N MET A 178 5.81 8.66 20.04
CA MET A 178 6.66 7.72 20.77
C MET A 178 5.83 6.65 21.51
N VAL A 179 4.67 7.00 22.07
CA VAL A 179 3.76 6.01 22.66
C VAL A 179 3.31 5.00 21.59
N PHE A 180 2.84 5.46 20.43
CA PHE A 180 2.41 4.54 19.36
C PHE A 180 3.54 3.63 18.82
N HIS A 181 4.79 4.08 18.83
CA HIS A 181 5.93 3.26 18.38
C HIS A 181 6.47 2.31 19.45
N PHE A 182 6.54 2.77 20.71
CA PHE A 182 7.32 2.12 21.76
C PHE A 182 6.50 1.70 22.97
N GLN A 183 5.17 1.71 22.88
CA GLN A 183 4.31 1.24 23.97
C GLN A 183 4.80 -0.10 24.51
N THR A 184 4.97 -0.17 25.82
CA THR A 184 5.43 -1.39 26.48
C THR A 184 4.38 -2.47 26.36
N VAL A 185 4.78 -3.62 25.82
CA VAL A 185 3.97 -4.83 25.65
C VAL A 185 4.63 -6.00 26.38
N ILE A 186 3.89 -7.09 26.58
CA ILE A 186 4.44 -8.33 27.13
C ILE A 186 4.74 -9.27 25.97
N ASP A 187 5.97 -9.76 25.86
CA ASP A 187 6.31 -10.86 24.95
C ASP A 187 6.00 -12.20 25.64
N PRO A 188 4.98 -12.95 25.19
CA PRO A 188 4.58 -14.20 25.84
C PRO A 188 5.59 -15.33 25.67
N SER A 189 6.56 -15.21 24.74
CA SER A 189 7.57 -16.23 24.51
C SER A 189 8.66 -16.24 25.59
N ILE A 190 8.97 -15.05 26.12
CA ILE A 190 9.98 -14.85 27.17
C ILE A 190 9.37 -14.41 28.51
N CYS A 191 8.06 -14.13 28.54
CA CYS A 191 7.33 -13.66 29.72
C CYS A 191 7.89 -12.36 30.32
N GLU A 192 8.41 -11.46 29.48
CA GLU A 192 8.98 -10.18 29.89
C GLU A 192 8.31 -9.00 29.17
N THR A 193 8.46 -7.80 29.75
CA THR A 193 8.00 -6.56 29.12
C THR A 193 9.03 -6.03 28.13
N VAL A 194 8.62 -5.81 26.88
CA VAL A 194 9.44 -5.30 25.78
C VAL A 194 8.76 -4.08 25.12
N PRO A 195 9.48 -3.17 24.46
CA PRO A 195 8.85 -2.15 23.62
C PRO A 195 8.18 -2.79 22.39
N LEU A 196 7.08 -2.18 21.91
CA LEU A 196 6.35 -2.67 20.72
C LEU A 196 7.24 -2.79 19.48
N THR A 197 8.14 -1.83 19.25
CA THR A 197 9.16 -1.90 18.19
C THR A 197 10.55 -1.63 18.76
N ASN A 198 11.56 -2.27 18.17
CA ASN A 198 12.96 -2.03 18.52
C ASN A 198 13.42 -0.69 17.93
N GLY A 199 14.13 0.11 18.72
CA GLY A 199 14.55 1.48 18.38
C GLY A 199 15.40 1.63 17.10
N ASP A 200 15.96 0.54 16.58
CA ASP A 200 16.78 0.52 15.38
C ASP A 200 15.97 0.68 14.08
N THR A 201 14.65 0.53 14.13
CA THR A 201 13.78 0.43 12.94
C THR A 201 13.33 1.79 12.37
N ILE A 202 13.47 2.89 13.12
CA ILE A 202 12.88 4.20 12.77
C ILE A 202 13.88 5.14 12.04
N VAL A 203 15.14 4.72 11.85
CA VAL A 203 16.22 5.57 11.29
C VAL A 203 16.49 5.33 9.80
N ALA A 204 15.60 4.63 9.07
CA ALA A 204 15.78 4.31 7.64
C ALA A 204 14.80 5.06 6.73
#